data_AF-A0A7V4T679-F1
#
_entry.id   AF-A0A7V4T679-F1
#
_cell.length_a   1.000
_cell.length_b   1.000
_cell.length_c   1.000
_cell.angle_alpha   90.00
_cell.angle_beta   90.00
_cell.angle_gamma   90.00
#
_symmetry.space_group_name_H-M   'P 1'
#
loop_
_entity.id
_entity.type
_entity.pdbx_description
1 polymer ?
#
loop_
_entity_poly.entity_id
_entity_poly.type
_entity_poly.pdbx_seq_one_letter_code
_entity_poly.pdbx_strand_id
1 'polypeptide(L)'
;MIDLHIHSTASDGSFSSLEIMGLAKKAGLRAISITDHDTIDGIKEILKHPLTTCLEFITGVEISCEPPPEFKNVGSIHLLGYGFSVYDKNLNAILDDAKKARAQRNPKIIEKLNRLGFNISIEQVEKRFGADQTGRPHIAELMKELGIVKTFKEAFDKYLGKDGPAYVDKYKVSCQQAIQTILEAGGIPVLAHPGLLTFNKTHQLENFLDMLITYGLEGMEVYYTDHDASLTSFFQQLANQKSLLMTGGSDFHGVFNEGVHIGSGKGDLNIEYSLFKALKNRLKEIKKNTNLNLLEKNIGYSFKDKSLLNTAMCHRSYLNENQDSCSCDNERLEFLGDAVLGLCIGNVLMEKSPLKNEGELSKLRSNLVSEPALAGMARFIDLGRFVRLGKGEALSRGCDKNSILSDTFEAVIAAVYLDAGFDTVYRLTCDLFSESLEKILSTEKIVDYKSMLQEFAQEHSATIPQYVILNETGPDHDKTFEITLNLFDIESKGRGKTKKAAEQDAAKKALRVLKE
;
A
#
# COMPACT_ATOMS: atom_id res chain seq x y z
N MET A 1 -19.96 20.30 -0.69
CA MET A 1 -19.64 19.53 0.53
C MET A 1 -18.51 18.56 0.23
N ILE A 2 -17.69 18.26 1.24
CA ILE A 2 -16.60 17.27 1.22
C ILE A 2 -16.70 16.41 2.48
N ASP A 3 -15.90 15.34 2.55
CA ASP A 3 -15.69 14.57 3.78
C ASP A 3 -14.29 13.95 3.76
N LEU A 4 -13.42 14.33 4.70
CA LEU A 4 -12.02 13.93 4.68
C LEU A 4 -11.65 12.92 5.77
N HIS A 5 -12.58 12.49 6.62
CA HIS A 5 -12.31 11.56 7.71
C HIS A 5 -13.33 10.42 7.68
N ILE A 6 -12.94 9.30 7.06
CA ILE A 6 -13.84 8.16 6.81
C ILE A 6 -13.05 6.86 6.91
N HIS A 7 -13.66 5.86 7.55
CA HIS A 7 -13.11 4.53 7.77
C HIS A 7 -13.82 3.48 6.92
N SER A 8 -13.04 2.57 6.37
CA SER A 8 -13.48 1.45 5.55
C SER A 8 -13.19 0.12 6.24
N THR A 9 -13.58 -0.98 5.60
CA THR A 9 -13.26 -2.34 6.07
C THR A 9 -11.75 -2.64 6.08
N ALA A 10 -10.90 -1.75 5.57
CA ALA A 10 -9.46 -1.88 5.72
C ALA A 10 -8.99 -1.60 7.16
N SER A 11 -9.74 -0.85 7.97
CA SER A 11 -9.53 -0.75 9.42
C SER A 11 -10.74 -1.26 10.20
N ASP A 12 -11.70 -0.40 10.50
CA ASP A 12 -12.83 -0.60 11.41
C ASP A 12 -14.10 0.10 10.96
N GLY A 13 -14.15 0.49 9.69
CA GLY A 13 -15.40 0.77 9.00
C GLY A 13 -16.12 -0.52 8.57
N SER A 14 -17.39 -0.37 8.26
CA SER A 14 -18.27 -1.49 7.86
C SER A 14 -18.56 -1.58 6.36
N PHE A 15 -18.08 -0.61 5.58
CA PHE A 15 -18.20 -0.58 4.12
C PHE A 15 -16.82 -0.66 3.48
N SER A 16 -16.70 -1.37 2.37
CA SER A 16 -15.48 -1.38 1.55
C SER A 16 -15.17 0.02 1.02
N SER A 17 -13.90 0.26 0.66
CA SER A 17 -13.49 1.57 0.14
C SER A 17 -14.23 1.91 -1.16
N LEU A 18 -14.56 0.91 -1.99
CA LEU A 18 -15.37 1.10 -3.20
C LEU A 18 -16.84 1.41 -2.92
N GLU A 19 -17.44 0.78 -1.90
CA GLU A 19 -18.81 1.12 -1.47
C GLU A 19 -18.88 2.54 -0.93
N ILE A 20 -17.88 2.97 -0.15
CA ILE A 20 -17.78 4.35 0.36
C ILE A 20 -17.71 5.36 -0.79
N MET A 21 -16.92 5.08 -1.83
CA MET A 21 -16.90 5.93 -3.03
C MET A 21 -18.29 6.05 -3.68
N GLY A 22 -19.06 4.96 -3.71
CA GLY A 22 -20.45 4.95 -4.17
C GLY A 22 -21.39 5.77 -3.27
N LEU A 23 -21.25 5.67 -1.95
CA LEU A 23 -22.01 6.45 -0.97
C LEU A 23 -21.70 7.94 -1.08
N ALA A 24 -20.43 8.31 -1.17
CA ALA A 24 -19.97 9.70 -1.35
C ALA A 24 -20.57 10.35 -2.59
N LYS A 25 -20.62 9.60 -3.70
CA LYS A 25 -21.27 10.05 -4.94
C LYS A 25 -22.77 10.27 -4.75
N LYS A 26 -23.47 9.33 -4.11
CA LYS A 26 -24.91 9.45 -3.82
C LYS A 26 -25.21 10.64 -2.91
N ALA A 27 -24.33 10.92 -1.94
CA ALA A 27 -24.41 12.08 -1.06
C ALA A 27 -24.03 13.41 -1.75
N GLY A 28 -23.61 13.40 -3.02
CA GLY A 28 -23.25 14.60 -3.76
C GLY A 28 -21.94 15.26 -3.28
N LEU A 29 -21.04 14.48 -2.67
CA LEU A 29 -19.74 14.99 -2.26
C LEU A 29 -18.89 15.38 -3.48
N ARG A 30 -18.14 16.48 -3.33
CA ARG A 30 -17.21 16.97 -4.36
C ARG A 30 -15.81 16.42 -4.18
N ALA A 31 -15.42 16.13 -2.94
CA ALA A 31 -14.14 15.52 -2.62
C ALA A 31 -14.25 14.61 -1.40
N ILE A 32 -13.38 13.60 -1.35
CA ILE A 32 -13.31 12.61 -0.27
C ILE A 32 -11.87 12.20 0.06
N SER A 33 -11.64 11.76 1.30
CA SER A 33 -10.47 10.97 1.70
C SER A 33 -10.91 9.73 2.50
N ILE A 34 -10.20 8.62 2.32
CA ILE A 34 -10.29 7.46 3.21
C ILE A 34 -9.10 7.52 4.15
N THR A 35 -9.33 7.43 5.45
CA THR A 35 -8.36 7.68 6.52
C THR A 35 -8.36 6.53 7.52
N ASP A 36 -8.32 5.30 7.00
CA ASP A 36 -8.33 4.10 7.83
C ASP A 36 -7.24 4.13 8.92
N HIS A 37 -7.55 3.55 10.08
CA HIS A 37 -6.62 3.49 11.20
C HIS A 37 -5.36 2.66 10.90
N ASP A 38 -4.21 3.32 10.95
CA ASP A 38 -2.86 2.77 10.80
C ASP A 38 -2.68 1.90 9.53
N THR A 39 -3.43 2.20 8.46
CA THR A 39 -3.36 1.45 7.20
C THR A 39 -3.74 2.31 6.01
N ILE A 40 -3.24 1.94 4.83
CA ILE A 40 -3.58 2.57 3.55
C ILE A 40 -4.12 1.54 2.55
N ASP A 41 -4.53 0.37 3.02
CA ASP A 41 -4.98 -0.72 2.15
C ASP A 41 -6.26 -0.34 1.39
N GLY A 42 -7.17 0.40 2.04
CA GLY A 42 -8.38 0.92 1.40
C GLY A 42 -8.08 1.94 0.29
N ILE A 43 -7.06 2.78 0.49
CA ILE A 43 -6.56 3.66 -0.57
C ILE A 43 -5.99 2.83 -1.72
N LYS A 44 -5.12 1.84 -1.42
CA LYS A 44 -4.51 0.98 -2.44
C LYS A 44 -5.56 0.24 -3.26
N GLU A 45 -6.68 -0.14 -2.65
CA GLU A 45 -7.85 -0.67 -3.37
C GLU A 45 -8.41 0.38 -4.34
N ILE A 46 -8.75 1.58 -3.87
CA ILE A 46 -9.28 2.67 -4.72
C ILE A 46 -8.35 2.96 -5.89
N LEU A 47 -7.03 3.02 -5.67
CA LEU A 47 -6.07 3.37 -6.72
C LEU A 47 -5.95 2.31 -7.82
N LYS A 48 -6.30 1.05 -7.56
CA LYS A 48 -6.35 -0.02 -8.57
C LYS A 48 -7.54 0.11 -9.51
N HIS A 49 -8.55 0.91 -9.16
CA HIS A 49 -9.74 1.11 -9.97
C HIS A 49 -9.72 2.51 -10.63
N PRO A 50 -10.09 2.62 -11.92
CA PRO A 50 -10.21 3.92 -12.56
C PRO A 50 -11.31 4.74 -11.88
N LEU A 51 -10.95 5.92 -11.39
CA LEU A 51 -11.90 6.90 -10.88
C LEU A 51 -12.68 7.49 -12.07
N THR A 52 -13.84 6.93 -12.39
CA THR A 52 -14.69 7.36 -13.51
C THR A 52 -15.59 8.56 -13.17
N THR A 53 -15.38 9.19 -12.01
CA THR A 53 -16.33 10.12 -11.40
C THR A 53 -15.74 11.49 -11.15
N CYS A 54 -16.58 12.53 -11.22
CA CYS A 54 -16.26 13.91 -10.79
C CYS A 54 -16.02 14.09 -9.28
N LEU A 55 -15.91 12.99 -8.52
CA LEU A 55 -15.56 12.99 -7.12
C LEU A 55 -14.04 13.06 -7.00
N GLU A 56 -13.52 14.15 -6.46
CA GLU A 56 -12.10 14.27 -6.20
C GLU A 56 -11.67 13.41 -5.01
N PHE A 57 -10.47 12.86 -5.12
CA PHE A 57 -9.90 12.00 -4.10
C PHE A 57 -8.55 12.53 -3.63
N ILE A 58 -8.27 12.40 -2.34
CA ILE A 58 -6.95 12.61 -1.74
C ILE A 58 -6.60 11.43 -0.85
N THR A 59 -5.35 10.99 -0.89
CA THR A 59 -4.85 9.94 0.01
C THR A 59 -4.94 10.42 1.46
N GLY A 60 -5.39 9.56 2.35
CA GLY A 60 -5.62 9.83 3.77
C GLY A 60 -5.15 8.67 4.65
N VAL A 61 -4.77 8.92 5.89
CA VAL A 61 -4.52 7.87 6.88
C VAL A 61 -4.74 8.46 8.26
N GLU A 62 -5.28 7.70 9.20
CA GLU A 62 -5.33 8.10 10.61
C GLU A 62 -4.33 7.27 11.42
N ILE A 63 -3.25 7.90 11.90
CA ILE A 63 -2.19 7.25 12.65
C ILE A 63 -2.42 7.46 14.14
N SER A 64 -2.49 6.36 14.89
CA SER A 64 -2.54 6.38 16.34
C SER A 64 -1.19 6.66 16.96
N CYS A 65 -1.13 7.75 17.74
CA CYS A 65 0.12 8.29 18.24
C CYS A 65 0.15 8.39 19.77
N GLU A 66 1.36 8.28 20.31
CA GLU A 66 1.66 8.75 21.66
C GLU A 66 1.80 10.28 21.64
N PRO A 67 1.20 10.98 22.62
CA PRO A 67 1.38 12.42 22.74
C PRO A 67 2.83 12.73 23.12
N PRO A 68 3.25 14.01 23.01
CA PRO A 68 4.56 14.40 23.51
C PRO A 68 4.73 14.06 25.00
N PRO A 69 5.96 13.80 25.48
CA PRO A 69 6.21 13.35 26.85
C PRO A 69 5.60 14.23 27.93
N GLU A 70 5.52 15.54 27.70
CA GLU A 70 4.96 16.57 28.59
C GLU A 70 3.43 16.48 28.70
N PHE A 71 2.78 15.80 27.75
CA PHE A 71 1.33 15.72 27.61
C PHE A 71 0.80 14.28 27.72
N LYS A 72 1.56 13.34 28.30
CA LYS A 72 1.15 11.92 28.46
C LYS A 72 -0.25 11.71 29.06
N ASN A 73 -0.73 12.66 29.86
CA ASN A 73 -2.04 12.59 30.52
C ASN A 73 -3.23 12.80 29.56
N VAL A 74 -3.01 13.34 28.36
CA VAL A 74 -4.09 13.57 27.37
C VAL A 74 -4.60 12.27 26.73
N GLY A 75 -3.91 11.15 26.96
CA GLY A 75 -4.25 9.86 26.37
C GLY A 75 -3.64 9.68 24.99
N SER A 76 -4.25 8.83 24.17
CA SER A 76 -3.86 8.65 22.77
C SER A 76 -4.32 9.84 21.94
N ILE A 77 -3.50 10.24 20.98
CA ILE A 77 -3.88 11.24 19.98
C ILE A 77 -3.88 10.60 18.61
N HIS A 78 -4.69 11.09 17.69
CA HIS A 78 -4.69 10.62 16.32
C HIS A 78 -4.28 11.74 15.37
N LEU A 79 -3.46 11.37 14.40
CA LEU A 79 -2.99 12.28 13.36
C LEU A 79 -3.51 11.79 12.02
N LEU A 80 -4.20 12.69 11.33
CA LEU A 80 -4.53 12.52 9.92
C LEU A 80 -3.32 12.89 9.07
N GLY A 81 -2.99 12.08 8.08
CA GLY A 81 -2.03 12.42 7.03
C GLY A 81 -2.73 12.53 5.69
N TYR A 82 -2.54 13.62 4.95
CA TYR A 82 -3.20 13.82 3.65
C TYR A 82 -2.21 14.03 2.50
N GLY A 83 -2.50 13.44 1.33
CA GLY A 83 -1.80 13.75 0.08
C GLY A 83 -0.38 13.19 -0.03
N PHE A 84 0.01 12.28 0.86
CA PHE A 84 1.29 11.58 0.84
C PHE A 84 1.38 10.54 -0.31
N SER A 85 2.60 10.11 -0.64
CA SER A 85 2.83 8.98 -1.54
C SER A 85 2.53 7.65 -0.86
N VAL A 86 1.68 6.83 -1.49
CA VAL A 86 1.36 5.47 -1.03
C VAL A 86 2.53 4.49 -1.14
N TYR A 87 3.60 4.90 -1.83
CA TYR A 87 4.80 4.09 -2.03
C TYR A 87 5.96 4.47 -1.12
N ASP A 88 5.77 5.45 -0.22
CA ASP A 88 6.83 5.85 0.71
C ASP A 88 7.18 4.71 1.68
N LYS A 89 8.47 4.32 1.71
CA LYS A 89 8.93 3.16 2.48
C LYS A 89 8.82 3.37 4.00
N ASN A 90 9.12 4.57 4.47
CA ASN A 90 9.11 4.88 5.91
C ASN A 90 7.67 4.87 6.44
N LEU A 91 6.75 5.48 5.70
CA LEU A 91 5.33 5.46 6.05
C LEU A 91 4.78 4.04 6.06
N ASN A 92 5.01 3.26 4.99
CA ASN A 92 4.54 1.87 4.93
C ASN A 92 5.12 1.03 6.08
N ALA A 93 6.39 1.21 6.46
CA ALA A 93 7.00 0.49 7.58
C ALA A 93 6.30 0.76 8.92
N ILE A 94 6.02 2.02 9.25
CA ILE A 94 5.31 2.38 10.50
C ILE A 94 3.90 1.80 10.53
N LEU A 95 3.19 1.86 9.39
CA LEU A 95 1.84 1.30 9.28
C LEU A 95 1.87 -0.23 9.40
N ASP A 96 2.83 -0.91 8.77
CA ASP A 96 2.98 -2.36 8.86
C ASP A 96 3.34 -2.83 10.28
N ASP A 97 4.15 -2.07 11.02
CA ASP A 97 4.44 -2.36 12.43
C ASP A 97 3.18 -2.21 13.29
N ALA A 98 2.36 -1.19 13.05
CA ALA A 98 1.08 -1.03 13.72
C ALA A 98 0.11 -2.18 13.41
N LYS A 99 0.04 -2.64 12.15
CA LYS A 99 -0.75 -3.82 11.75
C LYS A 99 -0.28 -5.09 12.46
N LYS A 100 1.03 -5.38 12.44
CA LYS A 100 1.62 -6.53 13.14
C LYS A 100 1.32 -6.51 14.63
N ALA A 101 1.49 -5.36 15.26
CA ALA A 101 1.19 -5.21 16.69
C ALA A 101 -0.30 -5.42 16.99
N ARG A 102 -1.19 -4.95 16.11
CA ARG A 102 -2.64 -5.19 16.23
C ARG A 102 -2.98 -6.68 16.14
N ALA A 103 -2.41 -7.38 15.16
CA ALA A 103 -2.58 -8.83 14.99
C ALA A 103 -2.09 -9.61 16.22
N GLN A 104 -1.00 -9.18 16.87
CA GLN A 104 -0.51 -9.78 18.11
C GLN A 104 -1.34 -9.40 19.35
N ARG A 105 -2.01 -8.25 19.33
CA ARG A 105 -2.81 -7.73 20.46
C ARG A 105 -4.17 -8.40 20.54
N ASN A 106 -4.86 -8.59 19.42
CA ASN A 106 -6.24 -9.09 19.41
C ASN A 106 -6.40 -10.46 20.11
N PRO A 107 -5.53 -11.47 19.89
CA PRO A 107 -5.58 -12.73 20.64
C PRO A 107 -5.49 -12.53 22.17
N LYS A 108 -4.70 -11.56 22.64
CA LYS A 108 -4.59 -11.25 24.07
C LYS A 108 -5.87 -10.64 24.65
N ILE A 109 -6.60 -9.86 23.85
CA ILE A 109 -7.92 -9.32 24.25
C ILE A 109 -8.91 -10.48 24.37
N ILE A 110 -8.96 -11.37 23.38
CA ILE A 110 -9.82 -12.56 23.40
C ILE A 110 -9.49 -13.47 24.58
N GLU A 111 -8.21 -13.70 24.88
CA GLU A 111 -7.78 -14.47 26.03
C GLU A 111 -8.30 -13.87 27.35
N LYS A 112 -8.21 -12.55 27.52
CA LYS A 112 -8.76 -11.87 28.70
C LYS A 112 -10.28 -12.00 28.79
N LEU A 113 -11.01 -11.85 27.69
CA LEU A 113 -12.46 -12.06 27.65
C LEU A 113 -12.83 -13.49 28.03
N ASN A 114 -12.10 -14.49 27.54
CA ASN A 114 -12.38 -15.89 27.87
C ASN A 114 -12.06 -16.21 29.34
N ARG A 115 -11.07 -15.57 29.94
CA ARG A 115 -10.81 -15.66 31.40
C ARG A 115 -11.95 -15.06 32.24
N LEU A 116 -12.74 -14.14 31.69
CA LEU A 116 -13.95 -13.61 32.32
C LEU A 116 -15.17 -14.53 32.14
N GLY A 117 -15.02 -15.67 31.47
CA GLY A 117 -16.08 -16.66 31.26
C GLY A 117 -16.83 -16.52 29.93
N PHE A 118 -16.36 -15.68 29.02
CA PHE A 118 -16.92 -15.61 27.66
C PHE A 118 -16.37 -16.73 26.77
N ASN A 119 -17.10 -17.06 25.71
CA ASN A 119 -16.67 -18.03 24.70
C ASN A 119 -16.54 -17.35 23.35
N ILE A 120 -15.40 -16.68 23.14
CA ILE A 120 -15.09 -15.93 21.93
C ILE A 120 -13.76 -16.45 21.37
N SER A 121 -13.66 -16.57 20.06
CA SER A 121 -12.44 -16.96 19.35
C SER A 121 -12.04 -15.90 18.33
N ILE A 122 -10.75 -15.83 18.00
CA ILE A 122 -10.28 -14.89 16.98
C ILE A 122 -10.80 -15.28 15.59
N GLU A 123 -10.93 -16.58 15.33
CA GLU A 123 -11.47 -17.14 14.10
C GLU A 123 -12.92 -16.70 13.86
N GLN A 124 -13.73 -16.55 14.90
CA GLN A 124 -15.08 -15.98 14.78
C GLN A 124 -15.05 -14.52 14.32
N VAL A 125 -14.13 -13.72 14.88
CA VAL A 125 -13.98 -12.31 14.51
C VAL A 125 -13.51 -12.21 13.05
N GLU A 126 -12.47 -12.95 12.67
CA GLU A 126 -11.90 -12.96 11.32
C GLU A 126 -12.90 -13.47 10.28
N LYS A 127 -13.64 -14.55 10.58
CA LYS A 127 -14.68 -15.08 9.70
C LYS A 127 -15.81 -14.07 9.48
N ARG A 128 -16.13 -13.27 10.50
CA ARG A 128 -17.25 -12.32 10.46
C ARG A 128 -16.89 -11.00 9.77
N PHE A 129 -15.65 -10.52 9.93
CA PHE A 129 -15.25 -9.17 9.51
C PHE A 129 -14.16 -9.14 8.43
N GLY A 130 -13.62 -10.30 8.03
CA GLY A 130 -12.53 -10.38 7.06
C GLY A 130 -11.17 -10.53 7.76
N ALA A 131 -10.28 -11.31 7.15
CA ALA A 131 -9.07 -11.84 7.80
C ALA A 131 -7.87 -10.87 7.86
N ASP A 132 -7.94 -9.67 7.29
CA ASP A 132 -6.73 -8.84 7.15
C ASP A 132 -6.55 -7.84 8.30
N GLN A 133 -7.63 -7.23 8.83
CA GLN A 133 -7.53 -6.29 9.96
C GLN A 133 -8.78 -6.31 10.85
N THR A 134 -8.67 -6.97 12.00
CA THR A 134 -9.68 -6.91 13.07
C THR A 134 -9.21 -6.02 14.22
N GLY A 135 -10.11 -5.60 15.10
CA GLY A 135 -9.84 -4.62 16.16
C GLY A 135 -10.89 -4.66 17.26
N ARG A 136 -10.75 -3.81 18.28
CA ARG A 136 -11.72 -3.73 19.39
C ARG A 136 -13.16 -3.48 18.93
N PRO A 137 -13.43 -2.61 17.93
CA PRO A 137 -14.78 -2.45 17.39
C PRO A 137 -15.40 -3.76 16.88
N HIS A 138 -14.63 -4.57 16.14
CA HIS A 138 -15.08 -5.87 15.65
C HIS A 138 -15.35 -6.88 16.79
N ILE A 139 -14.50 -6.88 17.82
CA ILE A 139 -14.70 -7.72 19.01
C ILE A 139 -15.97 -7.26 19.75
N ALA A 140 -16.18 -5.94 19.89
CA ALA A 140 -17.36 -5.37 20.52
C ALA A 140 -18.65 -5.74 19.77
N GLU A 141 -18.64 -5.67 18.44
CA GLU A 141 -19.80 -6.07 17.64
C GLU A 141 -20.05 -7.57 17.76
N LEU A 142 -19.00 -8.41 17.73
CA LEU A 142 -19.18 -9.85 17.96
C LEU A 142 -19.75 -10.14 19.35
N MET A 143 -19.32 -9.42 20.39
CA MET A 143 -19.89 -9.56 21.74
C MET A 143 -21.39 -9.21 21.77
N LYS A 144 -21.81 -8.18 21.01
CA LYS A 144 -23.22 -7.82 20.86
C LYS A 144 -23.99 -8.89 20.07
N GLU A 145 -23.45 -9.38 18.95
CA GLU A 145 -24.06 -10.44 18.13
C GLU A 145 -24.23 -11.75 18.92
N LEU A 146 -23.28 -12.08 19.80
CA LEU A 146 -23.35 -13.25 20.70
C LEU A 146 -24.24 -13.03 21.93
N GLY A 147 -24.83 -11.85 22.11
CA GLY A 147 -25.69 -11.53 23.26
C GLY A 147 -24.94 -11.38 24.59
N ILE A 148 -23.61 -11.24 24.56
CA ILE A 148 -22.76 -11.02 25.75
C ILE A 148 -22.99 -9.63 26.33
N VAL A 149 -23.25 -8.66 25.45
CA VAL A 149 -23.62 -7.28 25.78
C VAL A 149 -24.84 -6.86 24.95
N LYS A 150 -25.59 -5.88 25.43
CA LYS A 150 -26.79 -5.37 24.73
C LYS A 150 -26.43 -4.37 23.64
N THR A 151 -25.37 -3.60 23.83
CA THR A 151 -24.97 -2.52 22.91
C THR A 151 -23.47 -2.52 22.68
N PHE A 152 -23.05 -1.96 21.54
CA PHE A 152 -21.64 -1.73 21.23
C PHE A 152 -20.96 -0.90 22.33
N LYS A 153 -21.63 0.17 22.79
CA LYS A 153 -21.13 1.04 23.86
C LYS A 153 -20.92 0.26 25.17
N GLU A 154 -21.83 -0.64 25.52
CA GLU A 154 -21.67 -1.49 26.71
C GLU A 154 -20.41 -2.36 26.65
N ALA A 155 -20.02 -2.86 25.47
CA ALA A 155 -18.78 -3.62 25.29
C ALA A 155 -17.55 -2.79 25.69
N PHE A 156 -17.49 -1.54 25.26
CA PHE A 156 -16.39 -0.63 25.58
C PHE A 156 -16.43 -0.18 27.04
N ASP A 157 -17.59 0.27 27.54
CA ASP A 157 -17.72 0.78 28.90
C ASP A 157 -17.36 -0.30 29.95
N LYS A 158 -17.68 -1.57 29.70
CA LYS A 158 -17.48 -2.66 30.67
C LYS A 158 -16.20 -3.46 30.49
N TYR A 159 -15.72 -3.65 29.26
CA TYR A 159 -14.69 -4.67 28.97
C TYR A 159 -13.49 -4.14 28.16
N LEU A 160 -13.76 -3.45 27.06
CA LEU A 160 -12.76 -3.16 26.01
C LEU A 160 -12.16 -1.75 26.06
N GLY A 161 -12.81 -0.84 26.80
CA GLY A 161 -12.38 0.54 27.01
C GLY A 161 -11.10 0.65 27.82
N LYS A 162 -10.55 1.85 27.91
CA LYS A 162 -9.37 2.12 28.74
C LYS A 162 -9.66 1.69 30.18
N ASP A 163 -8.70 1.00 30.80
CA ASP A 163 -8.80 0.42 32.16
C ASP A 163 -9.82 -0.74 32.31
N GLY A 164 -10.48 -1.16 31.21
CA GLY A 164 -11.36 -2.32 31.20
C GLY A 164 -10.62 -3.65 31.44
N PRO A 165 -11.30 -4.68 31.96
CA PRO A 165 -10.67 -5.96 32.32
C PRO A 165 -10.10 -6.71 31.10
N ALA A 166 -10.61 -6.48 29.90
CA ALA A 166 -10.09 -7.03 28.64
C ALA A 166 -9.21 -6.05 27.85
N TYR A 167 -8.93 -4.87 28.40
CA TYR A 167 -8.08 -3.88 27.75
C TYR A 167 -6.65 -4.40 27.56
N VAL A 168 -6.11 -4.23 26.35
CA VAL A 168 -4.70 -4.43 26.05
C VAL A 168 -4.22 -3.20 25.31
N ASP A 169 -3.09 -2.63 25.74
CA ASP A 169 -2.61 -1.38 25.16
C ASP A 169 -2.32 -1.53 23.66
N LYS A 170 -2.58 -0.47 22.90
CA LYS A 170 -2.36 -0.41 21.45
C LYS A 170 -0.90 -0.02 21.19
N TYR A 171 -0.27 -0.58 20.15
CA TYR A 171 0.96 0.00 19.62
C TYR A 171 0.68 1.41 19.11
N LYS A 172 1.55 2.35 19.47
CA LYS A 172 1.47 3.74 19.08
C LYS A 172 2.87 4.19 18.69
N VAL A 173 2.98 4.90 17.59
CA VAL A 173 4.21 5.62 17.22
C VAL A 173 4.23 6.96 17.96
N SER A 174 5.40 7.55 18.20
CA SER A 174 5.43 8.92 18.74
C SER A 174 4.81 9.89 17.73
N CYS A 175 4.04 10.87 18.21
CA CYS A 175 3.45 11.89 17.32
C CYS A 175 4.49 12.65 16.52
N GLN A 176 5.67 12.95 17.10
CA GLN A 176 6.78 13.57 16.39
C GLN A 176 7.21 12.73 15.18
N GLN A 177 7.41 11.43 15.38
CA GLN A 177 7.81 10.52 14.30
C GLN A 177 6.72 10.39 13.24
N ALA A 178 5.44 10.31 13.64
CA ALA A 178 4.32 10.26 12.68
C ALA A 178 4.23 11.52 11.83
N ILE A 179 4.33 12.72 12.43
CA ILE A 179 4.33 14.01 11.72
C ILE A 179 5.48 14.05 10.70
N GLN A 180 6.70 13.74 11.13
CA GLN A 180 7.87 13.74 10.25
C GLN A 180 7.73 12.74 9.11
N THR A 181 7.20 11.54 9.39
CA THR A 181 7.01 10.51 8.35
C THR A 181 5.97 10.94 7.31
N ILE A 182 4.86 11.58 7.74
CA ILE A 182 3.86 12.14 6.81
C ILE A 182 4.49 13.21 5.91
N LEU A 183 5.31 14.11 6.48
CA LEU A 183 6.01 15.16 5.73
C LEU A 183 7.03 14.58 4.74
N GLU A 184 7.83 13.60 5.15
CA GLU A 184 8.79 12.90 4.28
C GLU A 184 8.10 12.16 3.14
N ALA A 185 6.92 11.59 3.39
CA ALA A 185 6.07 10.99 2.36
C ALA A 185 5.40 12.03 1.43
N GLY A 186 5.65 13.33 1.64
CA GLY A 186 5.13 14.44 0.85
C GLY A 186 3.69 14.84 1.18
N GLY A 187 3.17 14.41 2.33
CA GLY A 187 1.83 14.71 2.82
C GLY A 187 1.78 15.86 3.82
N ILE A 188 0.57 16.13 4.31
CA ILE A 188 0.26 17.16 5.29
C ILE A 188 -0.24 16.48 6.57
N PRO A 189 0.45 16.64 7.71
CA PRO A 189 0.00 16.15 9.01
C PRO A 189 -1.02 17.09 9.64
N VAL A 190 -2.11 16.51 10.13
CA VAL A 190 -3.30 17.20 10.66
C VAL A 190 -3.73 16.55 11.98
N LEU A 191 -4.03 17.34 13.00
CA LEU A 191 -4.56 16.81 14.26
C LEU A 191 -6.03 16.42 14.09
N ALA A 192 -6.36 15.15 14.34
CA ALA A 192 -7.74 14.66 14.28
C ALA A 192 -8.53 15.04 15.52
N HIS A 193 -9.84 15.30 15.35
CA HIS A 193 -10.88 15.47 16.38
C HIS A 193 -10.38 16.03 17.72
N PRO A 194 -9.75 17.22 17.74
CA PRO A 194 -9.14 17.80 18.94
C PRO A 194 -10.15 18.01 20.08
N GLY A 195 -11.45 18.07 19.79
CA GLY A 195 -12.52 18.15 20.80
C GLY A 195 -12.66 16.91 21.68
N LEU A 196 -12.10 15.76 21.27
CA LEU A 196 -12.06 14.55 22.10
C LEU A 196 -10.91 14.56 23.12
N LEU A 197 -9.95 15.47 22.95
CA LEU A 197 -8.83 15.62 23.88
C LEU A 197 -9.28 16.36 25.14
N THR A 198 -9.01 15.77 26.30
CA THR A 198 -9.36 16.36 27.59
C THR A 198 -8.19 17.16 28.15
N PHE A 199 -8.36 18.47 28.27
CA PHE A 199 -7.43 19.38 28.94
C PHE A 199 -8.12 20.06 30.12
N ASN A 200 -7.38 20.28 31.21
CA ASN A 200 -7.92 20.96 32.39
C ASN A 200 -8.09 22.47 32.18
N LYS A 201 -7.32 23.06 31.25
CA LYS A 201 -7.33 24.49 30.93
C LYS A 201 -7.06 24.70 29.44
N THR A 202 -7.68 25.71 28.84
CA THR A 202 -7.51 26.05 27.41
C THR A 202 -6.06 26.27 26.99
N HIS A 203 -5.27 26.97 27.82
CA HIS A 203 -3.84 27.20 27.55
C HIS A 203 -3.02 25.89 27.42
N GLN A 204 -3.49 24.78 27.99
CA GLN A 204 -2.81 23.48 27.82
C GLN A 204 -2.99 22.93 26.40
N LEU A 205 -4.18 23.08 25.81
CA LEU A 205 -4.43 22.74 24.41
C LEU A 205 -3.58 23.62 23.48
N GLU A 206 -3.51 24.93 23.76
CA GLU A 206 -2.71 25.86 22.95
C GLU A 206 -1.21 25.49 22.97
N ASN A 207 -0.66 25.19 24.15
CA ASN A 207 0.71 24.72 24.31
C ASN A 207 0.96 23.37 23.64
N PHE A 208 -0.02 22.48 23.72
CA PHE A 208 0.03 21.17 23.07
C PHE A 208 0.12 21.35 21.55
N LEU A 209 -0.71 22.22 20.97
CA LEU A 209 -0.65 22.57 19.56
C LEU A 209 0.67 23.23 19.18
N ASP A 210 1.19 24.16 19.99
CA ASP A 210 2.51 24.77 19.73
C ASP A 210 3.60 23.72 19.62
N MET A 211 3.59 22.73 20.52
CA MET A 211 4.55 21.64 20.47
C MET A 211 4.39 20.80 19.20
N LEU A 212 3.17 20.44 18.81
CA LEU A 212 2.96 19.70 17.56
C LEU A 212 3.37 20.52 16.32
N ILE A 213 3.14 21.84 16.34
CA ILE A 213 3.60 22.76 15.29
C ILE A 213 5.14 22.75 15.20
N THR A 214 5.84 22.73 16.34
CA THR A 214 7.33 22.60 16.32
C THR A 214 7.80 21.27 15.72
N TYR A 215 6.97 20.23 15.78
CA TYR A 215 7.23 18.96 15.09
C TYR A 215 6.87 18.98 13.61
N GLY A 216 6.18 20.02 13.12
CA GLY A 216 5.78 20.17 11.72
C GLY A 216 4.29 19.94 11.44
N LEU A 217 3.42 19.98 12.46
CA LEU A 217 1.96 19.94 12.25
C LEU A 217 1.51 21.13 11.37
N GLU A 218 0.72 20.85 10.33
CA GLU A 218 0.28 21.88 9.37
C GLU A 218 -1.24 22.11 9.38
N GLY A 219 -2.02 21.27 10.06
CA GLY A 219 -3.46 21.47 10.15
C GLY A 219 -4.13 20.85 11.37
N MET A 220 -5.43 21.10 11.48
CA MET A 220 -6.29 20.55 12.53
C MET A 220 -7.70 20.32 11.97
N GLU A 221 -8.36 19.28 12.48
CA GLU A 221 -9.77 19.01 12.21
C GLU A 221 -10.66 19.95 13.00
N VAL A 222 -11.30 20.88 12.29
CA VAL A 222 -12.15 21.91 12.88
C VAL A 222 -13.61 21.49 12.85
N TYR A 223 -14.03 20.88 11.75
CA TYR A 223 -15.40 20.41 11.54
C TYR A 223 -15.44 18.90 11.77
N TYR A 224 -16.06 18.48 12.87
CA TYR A 224 -16.13 17.09 13.29
C TYR A 224 -17.54 16.78 13.79
N THR A 225 -17.98 15.54 13.66
CA THR A 225 -19.38 15.16 13.91
C THR A 225 -19.90 15.46 15.33
N ASP A 226 -19.03 15.49 16.34
CA ASP A 226 -19.41 15.79 17.72
C ASP A 226 -19.05 17.24 18.15
N HIS A 227 -18.58 18.08 17.22
CA HIS A 227 -18.37 19.49 17.50
C HIS A 227 -19.68 20.27 17.34
N ASP A 228 -20.11 20.96 18.39
CA ASP A 228 -21.18 21.95 18.28
C ASP A 228 -20.67 23.25 17.63
N ALA A 229 -21.58 24.21 17.40
CA ALA A 229 -21.25 25.47 16.76
C ALA A 229 -20.23 26.31 17.57
N SER A 230 -20.28 26.22 18.90
CA SER A 230 -19.37 26.95 19.80
C SER A 230 -17.96 26.37 19.72
N LEU A 231 -17.85 25.05 19.78
CA LEU A 231 -16.58 24.33 19.71
C LEU A 231 -15.96 24.45 18.32
N THR A 232 -16.77 24.40 17.26
CA THR A 232 -16.33 24.67 15.88
C THR A 232 -15.78 26.09 15.76
N SER A 233 -16.49 27.11 16.26
CA SER A 233 -16.02 28.50 16.24
C SER A 233 -14.72 28.68 17.03
N PHE A 234 -14.57 27.99 18.17
CA PHE A 234 -13.35 28.02 18.96
C PHE A 234 -12.17 27.45 18.16
N PHE A 235 -12.32 26.28 17.54
CA PHE A 235 -11.25 25.67 16.73
C PHE A 235 -10.94 26.44 15.45
N GLN A 236 -11.93 27.10 14.82
CA GLN A 236 -11.69 28.03 13.70
C GLN A 236 -10.80 29.20 14.11
N GLN A 237 -11.09 29.84 15.26
CA GLN A 237 -10.27 30.94 15.77
C GLN A 237 -8.86 30.48 16.10
N LEU A 238 -8.73 29.34 16.78
CA LEU A 238 -7.44 28.77 17.15
C LEU A 238 -6.60 28.38 15.94
N ALA A 239 -7.20 27.73 14.93
CA ALA A 239 -6.52 27.38 13.68
C ALA A 239 -6.03 28.63 12.94
N ASN A 240 -6.84 29.68 12.86
CA ASN A 240 -6.44 30.96 12.26
C ASN A 240 -5.28 31.62 13.02
N GLN A 241 -5.35 31.68 14.35
CA GLN A 241 -4.29 32.25 15.19
C GLN A 241 -2.95 31.52 15.02
N LYS A 242 -2.99 30.19 14.91
CA LYS A 242 -1.81 29.34 14.75
C LYS A 242 -1.39 29.14 13.28
N SER A 243 -2.11 29.76 12.33
CA SER A 243 -1.91 29.59 10.88
C SER A 243 -1.97 28.13 10.40
N LEU A 244 -2.84 27.33 11.01
CA LEU A 244 -3.08 25.93 10.66
C LEU A 244 -4.15 25.80 9.57
N LEU A 245 -3.97 24.84 8.67
CA LEU A 245 -5.02 24.43 7.74
C LEU A 245 -6.20 23.83 8.51
N MET A 246 -7.40 24.23 8.12
CA MET A 246 -8.63 23.66 8.65
C MET A 246 -9.07 22.50 7.78
N THR A 247 -9.41 21.37 8.41
CA THR A 247 -10.01 20.21 7.76
C THR A 247 -11.31 19.83 8.44
N GLY A 248 -11.98 18.82 7.90
CA GLY A 248 -13.18 18.27 8.51
C GLY A 248 -13.55 16.92 7.93
N GLY A 249 -14.24 16.13 8.74
CA GLY A 249 -14.83 14.88 8.31
C GLY A 249 -15.90 14.39 9.27
N SER A 250 -16.64 13.39 8.81
CA SER A 250 -17.73 12.80 9.58
C SER A 250 -17.25 11.76 10.60
N ASP A 251 -16.03 11.24 10.43
CA ASP A 251 -15.52 10.06 11.14
C ASP A 251 -16.43 8.84 10.93
N PHE A 252 -16.90 8.67 9.69
CA PHE A 252 -17.86 7.62 9.33
C PHE A 252 -17.27 6.22 9.44
N HIS A 253 -17.92 5.35 10.22
CA HIS A 253 -17.60 3.91 10.35
C HIS A 253 -18.77 3.02 9.86
N GLY A 254 -19.83 3.63 9.33
CA GLY A 254 -21.05 2.96 8.89
C GLY A 254 -21.87 2.42 10.06
N VAL A 255 -22.14 1.11 10.09
CA VAL A 255 -23.04 0.51 11.08
C VAL A 255 -22.51 0.57 12.52
N PHE A 256 -21.21 0.81 12.71
CA PHE A 256 -20.59 0.86 14.04
C PHE A 256 -20.76 2.22 14.76
N ASN A 257 -21.11 3.28 14.03
CA ASN A 257 -21.41 4.59 14.60
C ASN A 257 -22.76 5.11 14.11
N GLU A 258 -23.83 4.43 14.52
CA GLU A 258 -25.21 4.76 14.20
C GLU A 258 -25.51 6.27 14.37
N GLY A 259 -26.15 6.84 13.35
CA GLY A 259 -26.47 8.27 13.27
C GLY A 259 -25.41 9.11 12.56
N VAL A 260 -24.20 8.61 12.34
CA VAL A 260 -23.18 9.29 11.53
C VAL A 260 -23.40 8.96 10.05
N HIS A 261 -23.57 9.99 9.23
CA HIS A 261 -23.70 9.86 7.77
C HIS A 261 -22.52 10.51 7.05
N ILE A 262 -22.09 9.90 5.95
CA ILE A 262 -21.02 10.45 5.11
C ILE A 262 -21.38 11.88 4.65
N GLY A 263 -20.47 12.82 4.87
CA GLY A 263 -20.66 14.24 4.57
C GLY A 263 -21.44 15.06 5.60
N SER A 264 -22.33 14.45 6.39
CA SER A 264 -23.23 15.19 7.31
C SER A 264 -23.14 14.81 8.79
N GLY A 265 -22.34 13.81 9.16
CA GLY A 265 -22.16 13.41 10.56
C GLY A 265 -23.50 13.06 11.23
N LYS A 266 -23.63 13.39 12.53
CA LYS A 266 -24.83 13.22 13.37
C LYS A 266 -25.88 14.32 13.23
N GLY A 267 -25.70 15.28 12.32
CA GLY A 267 -26.53 16.48 12.26
C GLY A 267 -26.40 17.24 10.94
N ASP A 268 -26.24 18.55 11.03
CA ASP A 268 -26.09 19.47 9.90
C ASP A 268 -24.63 19.78 9.57
N LEU A 269 -23.69 18.88 9.94
CA LEU A 269 -22.29 19.01 9.59
C LEU A 269 -22.19 19.27 8.08
N ASN A 270 -21.58 20.39 7.72
CA ASN A 270 -21.43 20.76 6.33
C ASN A 270 -20.03 21.31 6.12
N ILE A 271 -19.20 20.51 5.46
CA ILE A 271 -17.80 20.83 5.26
C ILE A 271 -17.63 21.45 3.88
N GLU A 272 -17.16 22.69 3.84
CA GLU A 272 -17.00 23.43 2.60
C GLU A 272 -15.89 22.88 1.71
N TYR A 273 -16.11 22.90 0.39
CA TYR A 273 -15.10 22.50 -0.60
C TYR A 273 -13.89 23.46 -0.66
N SER A 274 -14.01 24.68 -0.10
CA SER A 274 -12.92 25.63 0.07
C SER A 274 -11.75 25.04 0.89
N LEU A 275 -12.05 24.23 1.91
CA LEU A 275 -11.04 23.57 2.75
C LEU A 275 -10.20 22.56 1.97
N PHE A 276 -10.86 21.75 1.13
CA PHE A 276 -10.16 20.81 0.24
C PHE A 276 -9.26 21.53 -0.77
N LYS A 277 -9.71 22.68 -1.30
CA LYS A 277 -8.87 23.51 -2.19
C LYS A 277 -7.62 24.03 -1.48
N ALA A 278 -7.75 24.48 -0.23
CA ALA A 278 -6.61 24.94 0.57
C ALA A 278 -5.59 23.82 0.76
N LEU A 279 -6.06 22.61 1.13
CA LEU A 279 -5.23 21.41 1.26
C LEU A 279 -4.50 21.06 -0.06
N LYS A 280 -5.22 21.06 -1.20
CA LYS A 280 -4.63 20.79 -2.53
C LYS A 280 -3.62 21.86 -2.94
N ASN A 281 -3.83 23.11 -2.58
CA ASN A 281 -2.88 24.19 -2.88
C ASN A 281 -1.60 24.01 -2.08
N ARG A 282 -1.70 23.69 -0.79
CA ARG A 282 -0.53 23.38 0.04
C ARG A 282 0.28 22.20 -0.50
N LEU A 283 -0.39 21.12 -0.91
CA LEU A 283 0.28 19.97 -1.54
C LEU A 283 1.00 20.33 -2.85
N LYS A 284 0.46 21.26 -3.64
CA LYS A 284 1.16 21.74 -4.85
C LYS A 284 2.44 22.49 -4.51
N GLU A 285 2.47 23.25 -3.41
CA GLU A 285 3.68 23.93 -2.93
C GLU A 285 4.73 22.93 -2.44
N ILE A 286 4.32 21.93 -1.66
CA ILE A 286 5.19 20.84 -1.21
C ILE A 286 5.82 20.12 -2.42
N LYS A 287 5.01 19.82 -3.45
CA LYS A 287 5.48 19.20 -4.69
C LYS A 287 6.50 20.05 -5.45
N LYS A 288 6.29 21.37 -5.53
CA LYS A 288 7.26 22.28 -6.19
C LYS A 288 8.61 22.31 -5.49
N ASN A 289 8.61 22.12 -4.17
CA ASN A 289 9.83 22.13 -3.35
C ASN A 289 10.39 20.72 -3.12
N THR A 290 9.86 19.70 -3.79
CA THR A 290 10.27 18.31 -3.57
C THR A 290 11.72 18.12 -3.98
N ASN A 291 12.53 17.66 -3.02
CA ASN A 291 13.96 17.51 -3.16
C ASN A 291 14.31 16.14 -3.78
N LEU A 292 15.08 16.14 -4.88
CA LEU A 292 15.59 14.91 -5.51
C LEU A 292 16.51 14.09 -4.60
N ASN A 293 17.06 14.66 -3.52
CA ASN A 293 17.85 13.93 -2.53
C ASN A 293 17.08 12.73 -1.94
N LEU A 294 15.76 12.84 -1.79
CA LEU A 294 14.94 11.71 -1.33
C LEU A 294 14.87 10.61 -2.38
N LEU A 295 14.74 10.97 -3.65
CA LEU A 295 14.78 10.01 -4.75
C LEU A 295 16.15 9.31 -4.83
N GLU A 296 17.24 10.06 -4.67
CA GLU A 296 18.60 9.49 -4.62
C GLU A 296 18.78 8.48 -3.47
N LYS A 297 18.24 8.80 -2.30
CA LYS A 297 18.21 7.88 -1.16
C LYS A 297 17.39 6.62 -1.49
N ASN A 298 16.25 6.77 -2.16
CA ASN A 298 15.39 5.64 -2.52
C ASN A 298 16.00 4.74 -3.61
N ILE A 299 16.70 5.34 -4.58
CA ILE A 299 17.50 4.64 -5.58
C ILE A 299 18.67 3.93 -4.89
N GLY A 300 19.28 4.56 -3.88
CA GLY A 300 20.54 4.08 -3.29
C GLY A 300 21.78 4.62 -4.01
N TYR A 301 21.65 5.75 -4.72
CA TYR A 301 22.73 6.38 -5.46
C TYR A 301 22.66 7.90 -5.38
N SER A 302 23.80 8.56 -5.08
CA SER A 302 23.93 10.01 -5.10
C SER A 302 24.68 10.46 -6.35
N PHE A 303 24.00 11.23 -7.19
CA PHE A 303 24.53 11.75 -8.45
C PHE A 303 25.58 12.83 -8.22
N LYS A 304 26.68 12.73 -8.96
CA LYS A 304 27.69 13.78 -9.07
C LYS A 304 27.16 14.89 -9.98
N ASP A 305 26.62 14.52 -11.14
CA ASP A 305 25.91 15.42 -12.03
C ASP A 305 24.38 15.31 -11.84
N LYS A 306 23.81 16.24 -11.08
CA LYS A 306 22.35 16.32 -10.87
C LYS A 306 21.58 16.59 -12.16
N SER A 307 22.20 17.11 -13.21
CA SER A 307 21.51 17.39 -14.47
C SER A 307 20.99 16.10 -15.12
N LEU A 308 21.73 14.99 -14.99
CA LEU A 308 21.32 13.68 -15.50
C LEU A 308 20.02 13.19 -14.86
N LEU A 309 19.94 13.25 -13.52
CA LEU A 309 18.71 12.88 -12.79
C LEU A 309 17.55 13.82 -13.14
N ASN A 310 17.82 15.12 -13.24
CA ASN A 310 16.80 16.08 -13.65
C ASN A 310 16.24 15.76 -15.05
N THR A 311 17.11 15.48 -16.03
CA THR A 311 16.69 15.10 -17.38
C THR A 311 15.90 13.80 -17.37
N ALA A 312 16.34 12.77 -16.64
CA ALA A 312 15.60 11.51 -16.50
C ALA A 312 14.17 11.73 -15.99
N MET A 313 13.95 12.73 -15.11
CA MET A 313 12.63 13.07 -14.57
C MET A 313 11.77 13.97 -15.49
N CYS A 314 12.27 14.42 -16.65
CA CYS A 314 11.55 15.31 -17.56
C CYS A 314 10.81 14.50 -18.63
N HIS A 315 9.50 14.26 -18.44
CA HIS A 315 8.69 13.63 -19.49
C HIS A 315 8.43 14.62 -20.64
N ARG A 316 8.32 14.13 -21.88
CA ARG A 316 8.07 14.95 -23.08
C ARG A 316 6.89 15.93 -22.93
N SER A 317 5.81 15.51 -22.25
CA SER A 317 4.65 16.38 -21.99
C SER A 317 5.01 17.65 -21.21
N TYR A 318 5.99 17.58 -20.31
CA TYR A 318 6.42 18.72 -19.50
C TYR A 318 7.28 19.67 -20.32
N LEU A 319 8.20 19.11 -21.13
CA LEU A 319 9.03 19.87 -22.07
C LEU A 319 8.17 20.70 -23.02
N ASN A 320 7.13 20.10 -23.61
CA ASN A 320 6.22 20.78 -24.54
C ASN A 320 5.53 22.01 -23.93
N GLU A 321 5.26 21.99 -22.62
CA GLU A 321 4.59 23.07 -21.91
C GLU A 321 5.56 24.07 -21.26
N ASN A 322 6.85 23.71 -21.08
CA ASN A 322 7.80 24.47 -20.27
C ASN A 322 9.20 24.54 -20.92
N GLN A 323 9.25 24.85 -22.22
CA GLN A 323 10.49 24.91 -23.02
C GLN A 323 11.55 25.88 -22.45
N ASP A 324 11.13 26.90 -21.69
CA ASP A 324 12.04 27.84 -21.04
C ASP A 324 12.80 27.24 -19.84
N SER A 325 12.37 26.08 -19.32
CA SER A 325 12.85 25.49 -18.06
C SER A 325 13.37 24.05 -18.16
N CYS A 326 13.11 23.37 -19.27
CA CYS A 326 13.65 22.05 -19.59
C CYS A 326 14.10 22.09 -21.06
N SER A 327 15.32 21.64 -21.35
CA SER A 327 15.88 21.66 -22.71
C SER A 327 15.75 20.32 -23.44
N CYS A 328 15.60 19.22 -22.69
CA CYS A 328 15.55 17.85 -23.21
C CYS A 328 14.58 17.02 -22.37
N ASP A 329 13.85 16.09 -23.01
CA ASP A 329 13.10 15.06 -22.31
C ASP A 329 13.99 13.84 -22.01
N ASN A 330 13.38 12.84 -21.37
CA ASN A 330 14.05 11.64 -20.88
C ASN A 330 14.20 10.52 -21.93
N GLU A 331 13.66 10.64 -23.13
CA GLU A 331 13.52 9.51 -24.07
C GLU A 331 14.87 9.01 -24.62
N ARG A 332 15.84 9.93 -24.76
CA ARG A 332 17.22 9.53 -25.14
C ARG A 332 17.91 8.74 -24.02
N LEU A 333 17.59 9.05 -22.76
CA LEU A 333 18.09 8.30 -21.62
C LEU A 333 17.35 6.97 -21.49
N GLU A 334 16.03 6.94 -21.67
CA GLU A 334 15.22 5.72 -21.75
C GLU A 334 15.81 4.74 -22.76
N PHE A 335 16.05 5.18 -24.01
CA PHE A 335 16.63 4.36 -25.07
C PHE A 335 17.97 3.70 -24.67
N LEU A 336 18.86 4.45 -24.00
CA LEU A 336 20.12 3.90 -23.50
C LEU A 336 19.89 2.98 -22.29
N GLY A 337 18.91 3.34 -21.46
CA GLY A 337 18.56 2.69 -20.21
C GLY A 337 18.06 1.27 -20.41
N ASP A 338 17.18 1.05 -21.38
CA ASP A 338 16.71 -0.29 -21.79
C ASP A 338 17.89 -1.22 -22.09
N ALA A 339 18.82 -0.78 -22.95
CA ALA A 339 19.99 -1.58 -23.32
C ALA A 339 20.91 -1.89 -22.12
N VAL A 340 21.17 -0.89 -21.27
CA VAL A 340 22.00 -1.06 -20.06
C VAL A 340 21.33 -1.99 -19.06
N LEU A 341 20.04 -1.81 -18.81
CA LEU A 341 19.26 -2.62 -17.87
C LEU A 341 19.15 -4.07 -18.36
N GLY A 342 18.88 -4.27 -19.65
CA GLY A 342 18.82 -5.58 -20.29
C GLY A 342 20.14 -6.34 -20.18
N LEU A 343 21.29 -5.66 -20.29
CA LEU A 343 22.60 -6.24 -20.06
C LEU A 343 22.81 -6.60 -18.58
N CYS A 344 22.47 -5.70 -17.65
CA CYS A 344 22.60 -5.97 -16.21
C CYS A 344 21.78 -7.20 -15.79
N ILE A 345 20.49 -7.23 -16.13
CA ILE A 345 19.60 -8.36 -15.81
C ILE A 345 20.07 -9.64 -16.49
N GLY A 346 20.50 -9.57 -17.76
CA GLY A 346 21.07 -10.72 -18.47
C GLY A 346 22.27 -11.31 -17.73
N ASN A 347 23.20 -10.46 -17.26
CA ASN A 347 24.36 -10.89 -16.50
C ASN A 347 23.96 -11.54 -15.16
N VAL A 348 23.07 -10.92 -14.40
CA VAL A 348 22.59 -11.48 -13.12
C VAL A 348 21.93 -12.85 -13.30
N LEU A 349 21.13 -13.02 -14.35
CA LEU A 349 20.46 -14.29 -14.62
C LEU A 349 21.45 -15.40 -15.01
N MET A 350 22.47 -15.10 -15.82
CA MET A 350 23.52 -16.07 -16.15
C MET A 350 24.30 -16.52 -14.90
N GLU A 351 24.63 -15.59 -14.00
CA GLU A 351 25.34 -15.90 -12.75
C GLU A 351 24.47 -16.71 -11.77
N LYS A 352 23.21 -16.33 -11.58
CA LYS A 352 22.30 -16.96 -10.61
C LYS A 352 21.63 -18.23 -11.11
N SER A 353 21.58 -18.45 -12.42
CA SER A 353 20.91 -19.61 -13.04
C SER A 353 21.79 -20.29 -14.10
N PRO A 354 22.98 -20.81 -13.72
CA PRO A 354 23.96 -21.33 -14.69
C PRO A 354 23.50 -22.56 -15.48
N LEU A 355 22.43 -23.25 -15.04
CA LEU A 355 21.90 -24.44 -15.68
C LEU A 355 20.76 -24.14 -16.67
N LYS A 356 20.23 -22.91 -16.70
CA LYS A 356 19.14 -22.54 -17.62
C LYS A 356 19.69 -22.31 -19.03
N ASN A 357 18.95 -22.75 -20.03
CA ASN A 357 19.32 -22.49 -21.43
C ASN A 357 18.98 -21.05 -21.87
N GLU A 358 19.47 -20.66 -23.05
CA GLU A 358 19.27 -19.32 -23.62
C GLU A 358 17.78 -18.92 -23.68
N GLY A 359 16.89 -19.81 -24.14
CA GLY A 359 15.47 -19.51 -24.27
C GLY A 359 14.77 -19.27 -22.93
N GLU A 360 15.15 -20.01 -21.89
CA GLU A 360 14.67 -19.78 -20.53
C GLU A 360 15.17 -18.45 -19.96
N LEU A 361 16.47 -18.15 -20.13
CA LEU A 361 17.07 -16.90 -19.67
C LEU A 361 16.45 -15.69 -20.38
N SER A 362 16.22 -15.79 -21.69
CA SER A 362 15.55 -14.76 -22.49
C SER A 362 14.13 -14.50 -21.99
N LYS A 363 13.36 -15.55 -21.68
CA LYS A 363 12.01 -15.41 -21.11
C LYS A 363 12.02 -14.75 -19.73
N LEU A 364 12.94 -15.17 -18.85
CA LEU A 364 13.10 -14.59 -17.52
C LEU A 364 13.45 -13.10 -17.60
N ARG A 365 14.41 -12.76 -18.46
CA ARG A 365 14.80 -11.37 -18.71
C ARG A 365 13.61 -10.55 -19.19
N SER A 366 12.89 -10.98 -20.23
CA SER A 366 11.73 -10.26 -20.76
C SER A 366 10.64 -10.04 -19.72
N ASN A 367 10.45 -10.95 -18.78
CA ASN A 367 9.51 -10.75 -17.68
C ASN A 367 10.00 -9.65 -16.71
N LEU A 368 11.28 -9.69 -16.34
CA LEU A 368 11.90 -8.75 -15.39
C LEU A 368 12.01 -7.32 -15.93
N VAL A 369 12.26 -7.17 -17.23
CA VAL A 369 12.33 -5.87 -17.91
C VAL A 369 11.05 -5.51 -18.65
N SER A 370 9.92 -6.16 -18.31
CA SER A 370 8.63 -5.79 -18.88
C SER A 370 8.11 -4.47 -18.29
N GLU A 371 7.32 -3.71 -19.06
CA GLU A 371 6.67 -2.48 -18.60
C GLU A 371 6.00 -2.63 -17.21
N PRO A 372 5.19 -3.67 -16.94
CA PRO A 372 4.59 -3.85 -15.61
C PRO A 372 5.62 -4.07 -14.49
N ALA A 373 6.70 -4.79 -14.76
CA ALA A 373 7.75 -5.07 -13.80
C ALA A 373 8.56 -3.81 -13.48
N LEU A 374 8.97 -3.06 -14.50
CA LEU A 374 9.70 -1.80 -14.34
C LEU A 374 8.85 -0.72 -13.68
N ALA A 375 7.56 -0.62 -14.03
CA ALA A 375 6.63 0.24 -13.32
C ALA A 375 6.46 -0.17 -11.84
N GLY A 376 6.56 -1.46 -11.52
CA GLY A 376 6.63 -1.96 -10.14
C GLY A 376 7.89 -1.48 -9.42
N MET A 377 9.06 -1.57 -10.05
CA MET A 377 10.33 -1.08 -9.49
C MET A 377 10.33 0.45 -9.32
N ALA A 378 9.78 1.18 -10.29
CA ALA A 378 9.59 2.62 -10.21
C ALA A 378 8.73 3.02 -9.02
N ARG A 379 7.62 2.31 -8.76
CA ARG A 379 6.80 2.50 -7.56
C ARG A 379 7.57 2.15 -6.29
N PHE A 380 8.35 1.06 -6.29
CA PHE A 380 9.15 0.66 -5.13
C PHE A 380 10.14 1.74 -4.67
N ILE A 381 10.70 2.53 -5.58
CA ILE A 381 11.57 3.68 -5.24
C ILE A 381 10.82 5.02 -5.16
N ASP A 382 9.49 4.98 -5.28
CA ASP A 382 8.59 6.14 -5.30
C ASP A 382 8.94 7.17 -6.40
N LEU A 383 9.33 6.67 -7.58
CA LEU A 383 9.80 7.46 -8.70
C LEU A 383 8.75 8.46 -9.21
N GLY A 384 7.50 8.00 -9.28
CA GLY A 384 6.35 8.75 -9.83
C GLY A 384 6.17 10.13 -9.23
N ARG A 385 6.47 10.29 -7.93
CA ARG A 385 6.35 11.58 -7.21
C ARG A 385 7.27 12.67 -7.78
N PHE A 386 8.38 12.29 -8.39
CA PHE A 386 9.42 13.21 -8.87
C PHE A 386 9.34 13.46 -10.39
N VAL A 387 8.49 12.73 -11.11
CA VAL A 387 8.33 12.88 -12.56
C VAL A 387 7.63 14.19 -12.88
N ARG A 388 8.27 15.01 -13.73
CA ARG A 388 7.73 16.27 -14.21
C ARG A 388 6.83 16.00 -15.40
N LEU A 389 5.56 16.34 -15.27
CA LEU A 389 4.52 16.11 -16.26
C LEU A 389 3.84 17.41 -16.66
N GLY A 390 3.43 17.52 -17.93
CA GLY A 390 2.54 18.58 -18.39
C GLY A 390 1.19 18.50 -17.68
N LYS A 391 0.44 19.61 -17.67
CA LYS A 391 -0.83 19.73 -16.94
C LYS A 391 -1.83 18.66 -17.36
N GLY A 392 -1.96 18.41 -18.66
CA GLY A 392 -2.88 17.39 -19.18
C GLY A 392 -2.52 15.98 -18.70
N GLU A 393 -1.23 15.64 -18.77
CA GLU A 393 -0.72 14.33 -18.38
C GLU A 393 -0.86 14.13 -16.86
N ALA A 394 -0.55 15.15 -16.06
CA ALA A 394 -0.73 15.15 -14.61
C ALA A 394 -2.20 14.98 -14.20
N LEU A 395 -3.14 15.62 -14.90
CA LEU A 395 -4.59 15.47 -14.65
C LEU A 395 -5.06 14.03 -14.91
N SER A 396 -4.48 13.34 -15.88
CA SER A 396 -4.77 11.94 -16.19
C SER A 396 -4.03 10.93 -15.30
N ARG A 397 -3.44 11.39 -14.18
CA ARG A 397 -2.60 10.58 -13.26
C ARG A 397 -1.38 9.94 -13.94
N GLY A 398 -0.74 10.65 -14.87
CA GLY A 398 0.45 10.17 -15.58
C GLY A 398 1.58 9.69 -14.66
N CYS A 399 1.70 10.24 -13.44
CA CYS A 399 2.73 9.89 -12.48
C CYS A 399 2.61 8.47 -11.90
N ASP A 400 1.52 7.76 -12.21
CA ASP A 400 1.27 6.39 -11.77
C ASP A 400 0.92 5.46 -12.97
N LYS A 401 1.06 5.95 -14.22
CA LYS A 401 0.89 5.13 -15.42
C LYS A 401 2.09 4.22 -15.61
N ASN A 402 1.85 2.96 -16.00
CA ASN A 402 2.92 1.98 -16.17
C ASN A 402 3.96 2.42 -17.20
N SER A 403 3.53 2.83 -18.40
CA SER A 403 4.42 3.30 -19.46
C SER A 403 5.33 4.45 -19.00
N ILE A 404 4.78 5.52 -18.42
CA ILE A 404 5.59 6.66 -17.96
C ILE A 404 6.58 6.22 -16.88
N LEU A 405 6.15 5.34 -15.97
CA LEU A 405 7.00 4.86 -14.89
C LEU A 405 8.12 3.93 -15.38
N SER A 406 7.85 3.02 -16.32
CA SER A 406 8.87 2.15 -16.91
C SER A 406 9.93 2.96 -17.65
N ASP A 407 9.49 3.87 -18.52
CA ASP A 407 10.38 4.64 -19.39
C ASP A 407 11.27 5.56 -18.54
N THR A 408 10.69 6.17 -17.51
CA THR A 408 11.41 7.00 -16.56
C THR A 408 12.41 6.17 -15.71
N PHE A 409 12.06 4.94 -15.35
CA PHE A 409 12.96 4.05 -14.61
C PHE A 409 14.19 3.70 -15.45
N GLU A 410 14.00 3.35 -16.72
CA GLU A 410 15.09 3.12 -17.67
C GLU A 410 15.95 4.37 -17.83
N ALA A 411 15.33 5.54 -17.97
CA ALA A 411 16.06 6.81 -18.03
C ALA A 411 16.93 7.07 -16.79
N VAL A 412 16.48 6.66 -15.59
CA VAL A 412 17.30 6.73 -14.36
C VAL A 412 18.47 5.76 -14.43
N ILE A 413 18.27 4.53 -14.90
CA ILE A 413 19.35 3.56 -15.09
C ILE A 413 20.43 4.12 -16.02
N ALA A 414 20.04 4.73 -17.14
CA ALA A 414 20.97 5.41 -18.03
C ALA A 414 21.67 6.60 -17.36
N ALA A 415 20.94 7.40 -16.59
CA ALA A 415 21.53 8.52 -15.86
C ALA A 415 22.64 8.04 -14.90
N VAL A 416 22.40 6.97 -14.12
CA VAL A 416 23.42 6.40 -13.24
C VAL A 416 24.60 5.83 -14.04
N TYR A 417 24.32 5.18 -15.18
CA TYR A 417 25.35 4.65 -16.07
C TYR A 417 26.28 5.75 -16.59
N LEU A 418 25.73 6.88 -17.01
CA LEU A 418 26.51 8.02 -17.51
C LEU A 418 27.32 8.70 -16.40
N ASP A 419 26.82 8.71 -15.15
CA ASP A 419 27.48 9.36 -14.01
C ASP A 419 28.59 8.50 -13.35
N ALA A 420 28.47 7.16 -13.40
CA ALA A 420 29.35 6.25 -12.66
C ALA A 420 29.73 4.93 -13.37
N GLY A 421 29.29 4.70 -14.60
CA GLY A 421 29.67 3.52 -15.40
C GLY A 421 28.93 2.23 -15.02
N PHE A 422 29.27 1.16 -15.75
CA PHE A 422 28.56 -0.12 -15.71
C PHE A 422 28.59 -0.82 -14.34
N ASP A 423 29.75 -0.92 -13.69
CA ASP A 423 29.89 -1.66 -12.41
C ASP A 423 29.02 -1.10 -11.29
N THR A 424 28.78 0.22 -11.31
CA THR A 424 27.89 0.87 -10.34
C THR A 424 26.43 0.54 -10.62
N VAL A 425 26.01 0.63 -11.88
CA VAL A 425 24.64 0.28 -12.29
C VAL A 425 24.36 -1.20 -12.09
N TYR A 426 25.33 -2.07 -12.35
CA TYR A 426 25.18 -3.51 -12.13
C TYR A 426 24.86 -3.83 -10.66
N ARG A 427 25.64 -3.27 -9.72
CA ARG A 427 25.40 -3.43 -8.28
C ARG A 427 24.05 -2.84 -7.86
N LEU A 428 23.75 -1.64 -8.31
CA LEU A 428 22.45 -0.99 -8.07
C LEU A 428 21.29 -1.86 -8.55
N THR A 429 21.40 -2.43 -9.75
CA THR A 429 20.38 -3.31 -10.33
C THR A 429 20.24 -4.60 -9.52
N CYS A 430 21.34 -5.19 -9.06
CA CYS A 430 21.29 -6.36 -8.17
C CYS A 430 20.52 -6.07 -6.89
N ASP A 431 20.77 -4.91 -6.27
CA ASP A 431 20.12 -4.51 -5.02
C ASP A 431 18.62 -4.26 -5.23
N LEU A 432 18.27 -3.47 -6.26
CA LEU A 432 16.88 -3.12 -6.57
C LEU A 432 16.04 -4.33 -6.98
N PHE A 433 16.60 -5.28 -7.74
CA PHE A 433 15.87 -6.45 -8.25
C PHE A 433 15.99 -7.69 -7.36
N SER A 434 16.72 -7.62 -6.24
CA SER A 434 17.01 -8.76 -5.35
C SER A 434 15.76 -9.58 -5.01
N GLU A 435 14.72 -8.95 -4.46
CA GLU A 435 13.47 -9.61 -4.07
C GLU A 435 12.71 -10.19 -5.28
N SER A 436 12.63 -9.44 -6.38
CA SER A 436 11.98 -9.87 -7.62
C SER A 436 12.66 -11.11 -8.23
N LEU A 437 14.00 -11.12 -8.21
CA LEU A 437 14.81 -12.25 -8.67
C LEU A 437 14.60 -13.47 -7.78
N GLU A 438 14.65 -13.32 -6.45
CA GLU A 438 14.41 -14.43 -5.53
C GLU A 438 13.02 -15.04 -5.72
N LYS A 439 12.00 -14.19 -5.89
CA LYS A 439 10.63 -14.63 -6.15
C LYS A 439 10.53 -15.40 -7.47
N ILE A 440 11.06 -14.87 -8.56
CA ILE A 440 10.98 -15.53 -9.87
C ILE A 440 11.76 -16.84 -9.88
N LEU A 441 12.96 -16.88 -9.32
CA LEU A 441 13.80 -18.07 -9.25
C LEU A 441 13.22 -19.15 -8.32
N SER A 442 12.51 -18.75 -7.25
CA SER A 442 11.80 -19.69 -6.38
C SER A 442 10.50 -20.22 -6.99
N THR A 443 9.76 -19.37 -7.72
CA THR A 443 8.51 -19.77 -8.41
C THR A 443 8.80 -20.69 -9.60
N GLU A 444 9.92 -20.47 -10.29
CA GLU A 444 10.42 -21.35 -11.37
C GLU A 444 11.29 -22.53 -10.90
N LYS A 445 11.29 -22.89 -9.60
CA LYS A 445 11.55 -24.29 -9.22
C LYS A 445 10.39 -25.19 -9.68
N ILE A 446 9.97 -25.05 -10.94
CA ILE A 446 9.33 -26.09 -11.72
C ILE A 446 10.45 -27.08 -12.00
N VAL A 447 10.62 -28.00 -11.05
CA VAL A 447 11.44 -29.19 -11.24
C VAL A 447 10.96 -29.84 -12.55
N ASP A 448 11.82 -29.89 -13.56
CA ASP A 448 11.49 -30.53 -14.83
C ASP A 448 11.54 -32.05 -14.63
N TYR A 449 10.44 -32.60 -14.13
CA TYR A 449 10.32 -34.01 -13.82
C TYR A 449 10.43 -34.87 -15.09
N LYS A 450 10.11 -34.34 -16.28
CA LYS A 450 10.33 -35.09 -17.53
C LYS A 450 11.81 -35.27 -17.82
N SER A 451 12.58 -34.18 -17.74
CA SER A 451 14.04 -34.23 -17.96
C SER A 451 14.72 -35.09 -16.90
N MET A 452 14.38 -34.92 -15.63
CA MET A 452 14.91 -35.75 -14.54
C MET A 452 14.55 -37.24 -14.69
N LEU A 453 13.33 -37.56 -15.14
CA LEU A 453 12.93 -38.94 -15.37
C LEU A 453 13.67 -39.54 -16.57
N GLN A 454 13.90 -38.74 -17.61
CA GLN A 454 14.65 -39.18 -18.78
C GLN A 454 16.12 -39.46 -18.45
N GLU A 455 16.77 -38.61 -17.65
CA GLU A 455 18.13 -38.83 -17.14
C GLU A 455 18.19 -40.10 -16.28
N PHE A 456 17.27 -40.25 -15.33
CA PHE A 456 17.16 -41.45 -14.50
C PHE A 456 17.02 -42.72 -15.35
N ALA A 457 16.17 -42.67 -16.38
CA ALA A 457 15.92 -43.79 -17.28
C ALA A 457 17.14 -44.17 -18.12
N GLN A 458 17.90 -43.17 -18.58
CA GLN A 458 19.15 -43.36 -19.30
C GLN A 458 20.23 -44.00 -18.44
N GLU A 459 20.34 -43.60 -17.17
CA GLU A 459 21.29 -44.18 -16.21
C GLU A 459 20.97 -45.65 -15.86
N HIS A 460 19.69 -46.03 -15.80
CA HIS A 460 19.30 -47.33 -15.22
C HIS A 460 18.99 -48.43 -16.24
N SER A 461 18.49 -48.14 -17.44
CA SER A 461 18.37 -49.17 -18.51
C SER A 461 18.23 -48.65 -19.95
N ALA A 462 18.58 -47.39 -20.23
CA ALA A 462 18.49 -46.76 -21.57
C ALA A 462 17.10 -46.81 -22.25
N THR A 463 16.03 -47.12 -21.52
CA THR A 463 14.64 -47.05 -22.00
C THR A 463 14.11 -45.63 -21.95
N ILE A 464 13.32 -45.23 -22.95
CA ILE A 464 12.79 -43.86 -23.06
C ILE A 464 11.37 -43.81 -22.44
N PRO A 465 11.05 -42.83 -21.57
CA PRO A 465 9.71 -42.69 -21.01
C PRO A 465 8.67 -42.38 -22.10
N GLN A 466 7.57 -43.15 -22.16
CA GLN A 466 6.51 -43.00 -23.16
C GLN A 466 5.27 -42.34 -22.56
N TYR A 467 4.82 -41.24 -23.18
CA TYR A 467 3.63 -40.50 -22.75
C TYR A 467 2.48 -40.73 -23.74
N VAL A 468 1.32 -41.15 -23.24
CA VAL A 468 0.11 -41.42 -24.02
C VAL A 468 -1.05 -40.64 -23.43
N ILE A 469 -1.78 -39.90 -24.27
CA ILE A 469 -2.98 -39.19 -23.86
C ILE A 469 -4.11 -40.21 -23.66
N LEU A 470 -4.63 -40.29 -22.45
CA LEU A 470 -5.78 -41.12 -22.12
C LEU A 470 -7.10 -40.41 -22.43
N ASN A 471 -7.19 -39.13 -22.05
CA ASN A 471 -8.44 -38.40 -22.15
C ASN A 471 -8.21 -36.89 -22.28
N GLU A 472 -9.11 -36.22 -22.99
CA GLU A 472 -9.18 -34.78 -23.11
C GLU A 472 -10.62 -34.34 -22.80
N THR A 473 -10.82 -33.60 -21.72
CA THR A 473 -12.15 -33.22 -21.23
C THR A 473 -12.25 -31.72 -20.97
N GLY A 474 -13.40 -31.11 -21.30
CA GLY A 474 -13.67 -29.68 -21.10
C GLY A 474 -13.77 -28.89 -22.40
N PRO A 475 -14.29 -27.65 -22.35
CA PRO A 475 -14.40 -26.77 -23.52
C PRO A 475 -13.01 -26.32 -23.99
N ASP A 476 -12.87 -25.89 -25.25
CA ASP A 476 -11.56 -25.55 -25.85
C ASP A 476 -10.75 -24.51 -25.05
N HIS A 477 -11.42 -23.59 -24.36
CA HIS A 477 -10.80 -22.57 -23.52
C HIS A 477 -10.51 -23.03 -22.08
N ASP A 478 -10.89 -24.26 -21.70
CA ASP A 478 -10.62 -24.85 -20.38
C ASP A 478 -10.44 -26.39 -20.45
N LYS A 479 -9.64 -26.85 -21.42
CA LYS A 479 -9.34 -28.27 -21.56
C LYS A 479 -8.51 -28.81 -20.40
N THR A 480 -8.83 -30.02 -19.98
CA THR A 480 -8.07 -30.81 -19.02
C THR A 480 -7.59 -32.08 -19.72
N PHE A 481 -6.28 -32.32 -19.66
CA PHE A 481 -5.60 -33.47 -20.27
C PHE A 481 -5.26 -34.48 -19.17
N GLU A 482 -5.51 -35.76 -19.47
CA GLU A 482 -5.08 -36.90 -18.67
C GLU A 482 -4.11 -37.73 -19.50
N ILE A 483 -2.91 -37.95 -18.96
CA ILE A 483 -1.80 -38.63 -19.65
C ILE A 483 -1.32 -39.78 -18.79
N THR A 484 -1.13 -40.94 -19.42
CA THR A 484 -0.37 -42.05 -18.86
C THR A 484 1.08 -41.95 -19.32
N LEU A 485 1.99 -42.15 -18.39
CA LEU A 485 3.42 -42.36 -18.60
C LEU A 485 3.75 -43.83 -18.33
N ASN A 486 4.43 -44.47 -19.27
CA ASN A 486 4.99 -45.81 -19.12
C ASN A 486 6.52 -45.74 -19.16
N LEU A 487 7.17 -46.31 -18.14
CA LEU A 487 8.62 -46.45 -18.08
C LEU A 487 8.99 -47.65 -17.19
N PHE A 488 9.85 -48.55 -17.70
CA PHE A 488 10.11 -49.86 -17.09
C PHE A 488 8.79 -50.63 -16.89
N ASP A 489 8.57 -51.16 -15.68
CA ASP A 489 7.33 -51.83 -15.26
C ASP A 489 6.35 -50.88 -14.55
N ILE A 490 6.56 -49.56 -14.65
CA ILE A 490 5.76 -48.55 -13.95
C ILE A 490 4.85 -47.82 -14.94
N GLU A 491 3.57 -47.80 -14.59
CA GLU A 491 2.54 -46.94 -15.18
C GLU A 491 2.20 -45.80 -14.19
N SER A 492 2.25 -44.56 -14.65
CA SER A 492 1.91 -43.38 -13.85
C SER A 492 0.93 -42.48 -14.61
N LYS A 493 -0.04 -41.90 -13.90
CA LYS A 493 -1.06 -41.03 -14.50
C LYS A 493 -0.93 -39.59 -14.01
N GLY A 494 -0.87 -38.66 -14.95
CA GLY A 494 -0.80 -37.22 -14.71
C GLY A 494 -1.98 -36.45 -15.30
N ARG A 495 -2.35 -35.36 -14.64
CA ARG A 495 -3.44 -34.46 -15.11
C ARG A 495 -2.98 -33.01 -15.15
N GLY A 496 -3.47 -32.25 -16.12
CA GLY A 496 -3.11 -30.83 -16.26
C GLY A 496 -3.97 -30.06 -17.24
N LYS A 497 -3.96 -28.73 -17.12
CA LYS A 497 -4.66 -27.80 -18.04
C LYS A 497 -3.99 -27.68 -19.41
N THR A 498 -2.77 -28.18 -19.54
CA THR A 498 -2.06 -28.34 -20.81
C THR A 498 -1.46 -29.73 -20.88
N LYS A 499 -1.19 -30.24 -22.10
CA LYS A 499 -0.48 -31.52 -22.30
C LYS A 499 0.83 -31.55 -21.52
N LYS A 500 1.62 -30.47 -21.61
CA LYS A 500 2.90 -30.33 -20.89
C LYS A 500 2.74 -30.44 -19.37
N ALA A 501 1.71 -29.82 -18.79
CA ALA A 501 1.46 -29.90 -17.35
C ALA A 501 1.05 -31.32 -16.91
N ALA A 502 0.21 -32.00 -17.72
CA ALA A 502 -0.19 -33.38 -17.45
C ALA A 502 1.00 -34.36 -17.53
N GLU A 503 1.91 -34.18 -18.50
CA GLU A 503 3.14 -34.98 -18.61
C GLU A 503 4.08 -34.77 -17.42
N GLN A 504 4.26 -33.52 -16.98
CA GLN A 504 5.10 -33.19 -15.81
C GLN A 504 4.55 -33.83 -14.52
N ASP A 505 3.22 -33.81 -14.32
CA ASP A 505 2.59 -34.47 -13.18
C ASP A 505 2.75 -36.01 -13.24
N ALA A 506 2.65 -36.61 -14.42
CA ALA A 506 2.88 -38.04 -14.62
C ALA A 506 4.34 -38.42 -14.29
N ALA A 507 5.30 -37.63 -14.79
CA ALA A 507 6.73 -37.84 -14.57
C ALA A 507 7.13 -37.67 -13.10
N LYS A 508 6.54 -36.68 -12.40
CA LYS A 508 6.73 -36.46 -10.96
C LYS A 508 6.33 -37.69 -10.15
N LYS A 509 5.16 -38.25 -10.44
CA LYS A 509 4.63 -39.44 -9.76
C LYS A 509 5.48 -40.67 -10.05
N ALA A 510 5.93 -40.86 -11.29
CA ALA A 510 6.81 -41.98 -11.64
C ALA A 510 8.18 -41.88 -10.95
N LEU A 511 8.82 -40.70 -10.93
CA LEU A 511 10.08 -40.46 -10.22
C LEU A 511 9.97 -40.74 -8.72
N ARG A 512 8.80 -40.52 -8.12
CA ARG A 512 8.59 -40.81 -6.70
C ARG A 512 8.61 -42.32 -6.44
N VAL A 513 7.95 -43.11 -7.29
CA VAL A 513 7.93 -44.58 -7.17
C VAL A 513 9.31 -45.18 -7.47
N LEU A 514 10.07 -44.59 -8.39
CA LEU A 514 11.41 -45.06 -8.77
C LEU A 514 12.52 -44.75 -7.76
N LYS A 515 12.27 -43.82 -6.83
CA LYS A 515 13.24 -43.39 -5.80
C LYS A 515 12.90 -43.90 -4.39
N GLU A 516 11.77 -44.58 -4.24
CA GLU A 516 11.44 -45.41 -3.07
C GLU A 516 12.01 -46.81 -3.29
#